data_AF-A0A831K1C6-F1
#
_entry.id   AF-A0A831K1C6-F1
#
_cell.length_a   1.000
_cell.length_b   1.000
_cell.length_c   1.000
_cell.angle_alpha   90.00
_cell.angle_beta   90.00
_cell.angle_gamma   90.00
#
_symmetry.space_group_name_H-M   'P 1'
#
loop_
_entity.id
_entity.type
_entity.pdbx_description
1 polymer ?
#
loop_
_entity_poly.entity_id
_entity_poly.type
_entity_poly.pdbx_seq_one_letter_code
_entity_poly.pdbx_strand_id
1 'polypeptide(L)'
;MRKTCLVGILVALLILAPIISLIHVTFAAPEEVPYGPWVDEIAFFEEKDKEKAVDMMKKGEMHVYLFPIEDPDLFARVKASPELTYKMSFGLFYEFTLNPAEFKEGKGFNPFVNPRIREAINYIIDREYIADEICRGLAKPKWVSFISAFPEYGRLADVIKLIEAKYSYNFEKGKEIIFEEMMEMGCEYKDGKWYYKG
;
A
#
# COMPACT_ATOMS: atom_id res chain seq x y z
N MET A 1 -19.18 -80.98 32.91
CA MET A 1 -19.44 -79.91 31.91
C MET A 1 -18.84 -78.55 32.26
N ARG A 2 -18.84 -78.10 33.53
CA ARG A 2 -18.23 -76.79 33.92
C ARG A 2 -16.69 -76.70 33.80
N LYS A 3 -15.95 -77.79 34.04
CA LYS A 3 -14.47 -77.78 34.04
C LYS A 3 -13.85 -77.76 32.64
N THR A 4 -14.46 -78.43 31.66
CA THR A 4 -13.98 -78.48 30.27
C THR A 4 -14.18 -77.16 29.53
N CYS A 5 -15.25 -76.41 29.86
CA CYS A 5 -15.50 -75.07 29.34
C CYS A 5 -14.46 -74.05 29.87
N LEU A 6 -14.09 -74.16 31.15
CA LEU A 6 -13.10 -73.28 31.77
C LEU A 6 -11.68 -73.46 31.17
N VAL A 7 -11.30 -74.71 30.88
CA VAL A 7 -10.01 -75.04 30.26
C VAL A 7 -9.95 -74.55 28.81
N GLY A 8 -11.05 -74.67 28.05
CA GLY A 8 -11.14 -74.13 26.69
C GLY A 8 -10.97 -72.61 26.64
N ILE A 9 -11.57 -71.89 27.60
CA ILE A 9 -11.44 -70.43 27.71
C ILE A 9 -10.01 -70.01 28.10
N LEU A 10 -9.39 -70.74 29.04
CA LEU A 10 -8.00 -70.47 29.45
C LEU A 10 -6.98 -70.74 28.33
N VAL A 11 -7.16 -71.80 27.56
CA VAL A 11 -6.30 -72.12 26.41
C VAL A 11 -6.50 -71.10 25.29
N ALA A 12 -7.73 -70.66 25.03
CA ALA A 12 -8.00 -69.59 24.07
C ALA A 12 -7.34 -68.26 24.50
N LEU A 13 -7.39 -67.91 25.78
CA LEU A 13 -6.72 -66.71 26.33
C LEU A 13 -5.19 -66.82 26.25
N LEU A 14 -4.61 -68.00 26.48
CA LEU A 14 -3.17 -68.25 26.37
C LEU A 14 -2.66 -68.22 24.92
N ILE A 15 -3.50 -68.55 23.95
CA ILE A 15 -3.16 -68.51 22.51
C ILE A 15 -3.39 -67.11 21.91
N LEU A 16 -4.33 -66.31 22.46
CA LEU A 16 -4.54 -64.92 22.00
C LEU A 16 -3.57 -63.92 22.62
N ALA A 17 -3.07 -64.14 23.84
CA ALA A 17 -2.16 -63.23 24.52
C ALA A 17 -0.85 -62.89 23.76
N PRO A 18 -0.17 -63.81 23.04
CA PRO A 18 1.04 -63.49 22.30
C PRO A 18 0.77 -62.75 20.98
N ILE A 19 -0.44 -62.88 20.40
CA ILE A 19 -0.80 -62.24 19.12
C ILE A 19 -0.99 -60.73 19.31
N ILE A 20 -1.49 -60.31 20.47
CA ILE A 20 -1.68 -58.89 20.79
C ILE A 20 -0.33 -58.19 21.05
N SER A 21 0.69 -58.93 21.50
CA SER A 21 2.00 -58.36 21.80
C SER A 21 2.87 -58.07 20.55
N LEU A 22 2.50 -58.56 19.36
CA LEU A 22 3.22 -58.28 18.11
C LEU A 22 2.70 -57.04 17.35
N ILE A 23 1.58 -56.45 17.77
CA ILE A 23 1.02 -55.26 17.13
C ILE A 23 1.57 -54.03 17.86
N HIS A 24 2.87 -53.78 17.72
CA HIS A 24 3.42 -52.46 17.99
C HIS A 24 3.08 -51.59 16.78
N VAL A 25 1.85 -51.06 16.73
CA VAL A 25 1.55 -49.91 15.86
C VAL A 25 2.32 -48.74 16.45
N THR A 26 3.52 -48.52 15.93
CA THR A 26 4.21 -47.24 16.11
C THR A 26 3.36 -46.19 15.41
N PHE A 27 2.45 -45.57 16.16
CA PHE A 27 1.92 -44.28 15.76
C PHE A 27 3.12 -43.34 15.75
N ALA A 28 3.68 -43.10 14.56
CA ALA A 28 4.57 -41.98 14.37
C ALA A 28 3.81 -40.75 14.87
N ALA A 29 4.41 -40.00 15.80
CA ALA A 29 3.87 -38.71 16.20
C ALA A 29 3.63 -37.91 14.90
N PRO A 30 2.48 -37.22 14.74
CA PRO A 30 2.27 -36.38 13.58
C PRO A 30 3.48 -35.46 13.45
N GLU A 31 4.11 -35.51 12.28
CA GLU A 31 5.28 -34.67 11.97
C GLU A 31 4.90 -33.24 12.33
N GLU A 32 5.63 -32.64 13.29
CA GLU A 32 5.35 -31.27 13.71
C GLU A 32 5.47 -30.39 12.48
N VAL A 33 4.33 -29.88 11.99
CA VAL A 33 4.29 -29.00 10.83
C VAL A 33 5.23 -27.84 11.15
N PRO A 34 6.32 -27.65 10.38
CA PRO A 34 7.30 -26.63 10.70
C PRO A 34 6.61 -25.27 10.84
N TYR A 35 6.78 -24.63 11.99
CA TYR A 35 6.45 -23.21 12.14
C TYR A 35 7.52 -22.39 11.41
N GLY A 36 7.45 -22.36 10.08
CA GLY A 36 8.44 -21.69 9.24
C GLY A 36 7.94 -21.52 7.82
N PRO A 37 8.58 -20.65 7.01
CA PRO A 37 8.21 -20.52 5.61
C PRO A 37 8.30 -21.88 4.93
N TRP A 38 7.31 -22.21 4.10
CA TRP A 38 7.21 -23.51 3.43
C TRP A 38 8.24 -23.67 2.30
N VAL A 39 9.12 -22.68 2.12
CA VAL A 39 10.12 -22.63 1.05
C VAL A 39 11.51 -22.86 1.63
N ASP A 40 12.34 -23.59 0.89
CA ASP A 40 13.72 -23.91 1.29
C ASP A 40 14.68 -22.71 1.14
N GLU A 41 14.39 -21.81 0.18
CA GLU A 41 15.24 -20.64 -0.12
C GLU A 41 14.40 -19.44 -0.58
N ILE A 42 14.85 -18.23 -0.22
CA ILE A 42 14.34 -16.96 -0.77
C ILE A 42 15.53 -16.18 -1.34
N ALA A 43 15.55 -16.04 -2.67
CA ALA A 43 16.55 -15.23 -3.37
C ALA A 43 16.03 -13.81 -3.61
N PHE A 44 16.76 -12.81 -3.08
CA PHE A 44 16.48 -11.40 -3.34
C PHE A 44 17.41 -10.87 -4.42
N PHE A 45 16.84 -10.18 -5.39
CA PHE A 45 17.58 -9.45 -6.40
C PHE A 45 16.82 -8.19 -6.80
N GLU A 46 17.55 -7.23 -7.35
CA GLU A 46 16.97 -5.96 -7.81
C GLU A 46 16.66 -6.04 -9.30
N GLU A 47 15.44 -5.65 -9.67
CA GLU A 47 15.08 -5.33 -11.05
C GLU A 47 14.35 -3.98 -11.07
N LYS A 48 14.98 -3.01 -11.73
CA LYS A 48 14.50 -1.61 -11.80
C LYS A 48 13.51 -1.42 -12.94
N ASP A 49 13.64 -2.21 -14.00
CA ASP A 49 12.72 -2.19 -15.13
C ASP A 49 11.46 -2.99 -14.78
N LYS A 50 10.36 -2.26 -14.56
CA LYS A 50 9.07 -2.84 -14.17
C LYS A 50 8.49 -3.74 -15.27
N GLU A 51 8.75 -3.44 -16.55
CA GLU A 51 8.28 -4.30 -17.65
C GLU A 51 9.04 -5.62 -17.65
N LYS A 52 10.37 -5.56 -17.49
CA LYS A 52 11.20 -6.76 -17.37
C LYS A 52 10.80 -7.59 -16.16
N ALA A 53 10.51 -6.96 -15.02
CA ALA A 53 10.02 -7.67 -13.82
C ALA A 53 8.72 -8.43 -14.10
N VAL A 54 7.77 -7.80 -14.80
CA VAL A 54 6.50 -8.44 -15.22
C VAL A 54 6.76 -9.64 -16.14
N ASP A 55 7.68 -9.50 -17.10
CA ASP A 55 8.02 -10.60 -18.01
C ASP A 55 8.76 -11.75 -17.29
N MET A 56 9.66 -11.44 -16.35
CA MET A 56 10.32 -12.44 -15.50
C MET A 56 9.30 -13.19 -14.64
N MET A 57 8.30 -12.49 -14.10
CA MET A 57 7.23 -13.14 -13.33
C MET A 57 6.41 -14.11 -14.17
N LYS A 58 6.07 -13.74 -15.42
CA LYS A 58 5.36 -14.64 -16.35
C LYS A 58 6.16 -15.90 -16.70
N LYS A 59 7.49 -15.80 -16.72
CA LYS A 59 8.40 -16.92 -17.02
C LYS A 59 8.75 -17.77 -15.80
N GLY A 60 8.34 -17.37 -14.59
CA GLY A 60 8.74 -18.02 -13.34
C GLY A 60 10.19 -17.74 -12.92
N GLU A 61 10.85 -16.76 -13.54
CA GLU A 61 12.19 -16.29 -13.16
C GLU A 61 12.14 -15.37 -11.93
N MET A 62 10.96 -14.79 -11.65
CA MET A 62 10.65 -14.00 -10.46
C MET A 62 9.30 -14.47 -9.91
N HIS A 63 9.17 -14.69 -8.60
CA HIS A 63 7.90 -15.17 -8.04
C HIS A 63 7.06 -14.05 -7.42
N VAL A 64 7.72 -13.02 -6.88
CA VAL A 64 7.07 -11.91 -6.19
C VAL A 64 7.80 -10.62 -6.53
N TYR A 65 7.04 -9.60 -6.93
CA TYR A 65 7.54 -8.23 -7.10
C TYR A 65 6.91 -7.32 -6.03
N LEU A 66 7.76 -6.75 -5.17
CA LEU A 66 7.33 -5.98 -3.99
C LEU A 66 7.38 -4.46 -4.22
N PHE A 67 7.30 -4.03 -5.48
CA PHE A 67 7.29 -2.62 -5.86
C PHE A 67 6.06 -2.29 -6.70
N PRO A 68 5.46 -1.09 -6.57
CA PRO A 68 4.21 -0.76 -7.27
C PRO A 68 4.37 -0.71 -8.78
N ILE A 69 3.41 -1.34 -9.47
CA ILE A 69 3.14 -1.14 -10.90
C ILE A 69 2.09 -0.03 -11.02
N GLU A 70 2.58 1.20 -11.16
CA GLU A 70 1.76 2.43 -11.18
C GLU A 70 1.53 3.00 -12.60
N ASP A 71 2.22 2.45 -13.60
CA ASP A 71 1.95 2.74 -15.01
C ASP A 71 0.64 2.02 -15.43
N PRO A 72 -0.38 2.75 -15.90
CA PRO A 72 -1.68 2.15 -16.22
C PRO A 72 -1.64 1.13 -17.36
N ASP A 73 -0.76 1.31 -18.36
CA ASP A 73 -0.66 0.42 -19.50
C ASP A 73 0.05 -0.88 -19.13
N LEU A 74 1.10 -0.79 -18.32
CA LEU A 74 1.76 -1.95 -17.74
C LEU A 74 0.83 -2.70 -16.77
N PHE A 75 0.08 -1.97 -15.93
CA PHE A 75 -0.88 -2.61 -15.03
C PHE A 75 -2.00 -3.32 -15.80
N ALA A 76 -2.45 -2.77 -16.94
CA ALA A 76 -3.42 -3.45 -17.81
C ALA A 76 -2.89 -4.80 -18.32
N ARG A 77 -1.59 -4.89 -18.67
CA ARG A 77 -0.92 -6.16 -19.03
C ARG A 77 -0.89 -7.16 -17.87
N VAL A 78 -0.67 -6.70 -16.64
CA VAL A 78 -0.70 -7.54 -15.44
C VAL A 78 -2.12 -8.07 -15.20
N LYS A 79 -3.13 -7.20 -15.26
CA LYS A 79 -4.53 -7.56 -15.05
C LYS A 79 -5.06 -8.56 -16.08
N ALA A 80 -4.59 -8.49 -17.32
CA ALA A 80 -4.99 -9.38 -18.41
C ALA A 80 -4.24 -10.72 -18.45
N SER A 81 -3.18 -10.87 -17.65
CA SER A 81 -2.33 -12.08 -17.66
C SER A 81 -2.96 -13.19 -16.82
N PRO A 82 -3.16 -14.40 -17.38
CA PRO A 82 -3.62 -15.55 -16.61
C PRO A 82 -2.54 -16.12 -15.67
N GLU A 83 -1.27 -15.79 -15.89
CA GLU A 83 -0.13 -16.25 -15.08
C GLU A 83 0.08 -15.43 -13.80
N LEU A 84 -0.42 -14.20 -13.77
CA LEU A 84 -0.12 -13.25 -12.70
C LEU A 84 -1.32 -13.01 -11.78
N THR A 85 -1.03 -12.88 -10.49
CA THR A 85 -1.98 -12.36 -9.51
C THR A 85 -1.47 -11.05 -8.95
N TYR A 86 -2.39 -10.20 -8.51
CA TYR A 86 -2.05 -8.90 -7.94
C TYR A 86 -2.93 -8.59 -6.73
N LYS A 87 -2.44 -7.68 -5.89
CA LYS A 87 -3.21 -7.07 -4.82
C LYS A 87 -3.02 -5.56 -4.92
N MET A 88 -4.14 -4.84 -4.78
CA MET A 88 -4.07 -3.40 -4.57
C MET A 88 -3.60 -3.16 -3.14
N SER A 89 -2.55 -2.36 -3.00
CA SER A 89 -2.08 -1.88 -1.71
C SER A 89 -2.24 -0.36 -1.65
N PHE A 90 -2.58 0.13 -0.48
CA PHE A 90 -2.65 1.55 -0.17
C PHE A 90 -1.65 1.80 0.95
N GLY A 91 -0.74 2.75 0.78
CA GLY A 91 0.33 2.97 1.76
C GLY A 91 1.31 4.05 1.37
N LEU A 92 1.48 4.27 0.06
CA LEU A 92 2.20 5.40 -0.47
C LEU A 92 1.22 6.50 -0.90
N PHE A 93 1.68 7.74 -0.84
CA PHE A 93 0.96 8.89 -1.35
C PHE A 93 1.97 9.90 -1.89
N TYR A 94 1.50 10.69 -2.86
CA TYR A 94 2.23 11.83 -3.37
C TYR A 94 1.70 13.10 -2.70
N GLU A 95 2.59 14.02 -2.35
CA GLU A 95 2.23 15.32 -1.79
C GLU A 95 3.19 16.42 -2.25
N PHE A 96 2.74 17.66 -2.13
CA PHE A 96 3.59 18.84 -2.23
C PHE A 96 3.96 19.30 -0.81
N THR A 97 5.22 19.07 -0.42
CA THR A 97 5.75 19.57 0.84
C THR A 97 6.36 20.96 0.62
N LEU A 98 5.73 22.00 1.16
CA LEU A 98 6.16 23.39 1.00
C LEU A 98 7.02 23.82 2.19
N ASN A 99 8.27 24.23 1.94
CA ASN A 99 9.18 24.66 3.00
C ASN A 99 8.85 26.11 3.45
N PRO A 100 8.46 26.34 4.71
CA PRO A 100 8.09 27.67 5.21
C PRO A 100 9.28 28.49 5.74
N ALA A 101 10.51 28.01 5.59
CA ALA A 101 11.68 28.69 6.12
C ALA A 101 12.05 29.96 5.33
N GLU A 102 12.48 31.00 6.03
CA GLU A 102 13.10 32.18 5.41
C GLU A 102 14.51 31.87 4.92
N PHE A 103 14.95 32.58 3.88
CA PHE A 103 16.34 32.53 3.45
C PHE A 103 17.23 33.21 4.50
N LYS A 104 18.39 32.60 4.80
CA LYS A 104 19.39 33.22 5.67
C LYS A 104 19.86 34.55 5.10
N GLU A 105 20.09 35.51 6.01
CA GLU A 105 20.65 36.83 5.68
C GLU A 105 19.81 37.64 4.68
N GLY A 106 18.51 37.32 4.51
CA GLY A 106 17.61 38.06 3.61
C GLY A 106 17.99 37.99 2.12
N LYS A 107 18.83 37.01 1.72
CA LYS A 107 19.36 36.86 0.36
C LYS A 107 18.37 36.26 -0.65
N GLY A 108 17.09 36.27 -0.36
CA GLY A 108 16.07 35.73 -1.24
C GLY A 108 14.66 35.96 -0.72
N PHE A 109 13.68 35.65 -1.56
CA PHE A 109 12.27 35.72 -1.24
C PHE A 109 11.67 34.32 -1.31
N ASN A 110 11.05 33.86 -0.22
CA ASN A 110 10.29 32.62 -0.20
C ASN A 110 8.81 32.95 0.05
N PRO A 111 7.90 32.79 -0.93
CA PRO A 111 6.47 33.06 -0.71
C PRO A 111 5.85 32.08 0.28
N PHE A 112 6.43 30.88 0.41
CA PHE A 112 5.88 29.83 1.28
C PHE A 112 6.13 30.07 2.76
N VAL A 113 6.81 31.14 3.17
CA VAL A 113 6.78 31.60 4.58
C VAL A 113 5.37 32.00 4.98
N ASN A 114 4.58 32.51 4.03
CA ASN A 114 3.21 32.92 4.25
C ASN A 114 2.26 31.70 4.32
N PRO A 115 1.57 31.48 5.46
CA PRO A 115 0.66 30.35 5.61
C PRO A 115 -0.55 30.41 4.68
N ARG A 116 -1.04 31.61 4.32
CA ARG A 116 -2.19 31.77 3.42
C ARG A 116 -1.83 31.35 1.99
N ILE A 117 -0.62 31.65 1.53
CA ILE A 117 -0.11 31.14 0.25
C ILE A 117 -0.03 29.61 0.28
N ARG A 118 0.52 29.01 1.35
CA ARG A 118 0.57 27.54 1.48
C ARG A 118 -0.81 26.90 1.50
N GLU A 119 -1.77 27.50 2.21
CA GLU A 119 -3.15 27.03 2.23
C GLU A 119 -3.78 27.13 0.84
N ALA A 120 -3.55 28.24 0.12
CA ALA A 120 -4.08 28.48 -1.22
C ALA A 120 -3.69 27.40 -2.24
N ILE A 121 -2.51 26.79 -2.11
CA ILE A 121 -2.08 25.68 -2.96
C ILE A 121 -3.08 24.51 -2.93
N ASN A 122 -3.79 24.28 -1.81
CA ASN A 122 -4.80 23.23 -1.75
C ASN A 122 -5.95 23.43 -2.74
N TYR A 123 -6.28 24.68 -3.09
CA TYR A 123 -7.32 25.01 -4.07
C TYR A 123 -6.87 24.86 -5.51
N ILE A 124 -5.56 25.03 -5.78
CA ILE A 124 -5.00 25.06 -7.14
C ILE A 124 -4.69 23.66 -7.67
N ILE A 125 -4.48 22.67 -6.79
CA ILE A 125 -4.19 21.30 -7.21
C ILE A 125 -5.49 20.53 -7.47
N ASP A 126 -5.75 20.25 -8.74
CA ASP A 126 -6.85 19.38 -9.18
C ASP A 126 -6.49 17.90 -8.94
N ARG A 127 -6.84 17.42 -7.75
CA ARG A 127 -6.55 16.04 -7.31
C ARG A 127 -7.38 15.00 -8.05
N GLU A 128 -8.59 15.36 -8.47
CA GLU A 128 -9.47 14.47 -9.24
C GLU A 128 -8.87 14.26 -10.63
N TYR A 129 -8.51 15.34 -11.33
CA TYR A 129 -7.83 15.25 -12.63
C TYR A 129 -6.54 14.41 -12.56
N ILE A 130 -5.71 14.61 -11.54
CA ILE A 130 -4.50 13.79 -11.36
C ILE A 130 -4.86 12.31 -11.19
N ALA A 131 -5.85 11.98 -10.36
CA ALA A 131 -6.21 10.59 -10.10
C ALA A 131 -6.86 9.89 -11.30
N ASP A 132 -7.73 10.61 -12.00
CA ASP A 132 -8.57 10.03 -13.05
C ASP A 132 -7.90 10.09 -14.43
N GLU A 133 -7.28 11.21 -14.79
CA GLU A 133 -6.72 11.40 -16.14
C GLU A 133 -5.26 10.96 -16.21
N ILE A 134 -4.44 11.36 -15.23
CA ILE A 134 -3.01 11.02 -15.22
C ILE A 134 -2.79 9.61 -14.70
N CYS A 135 -3.33 9.28 -13.53
CA CYS A 135 -3.16 7.97 -12.91
C CYS A 135 -4.17 6.92 -13.39
N ARG A 136 -5.16 7.28 -14.21
CA ARG A 136 -6.16 6.37 -14.81
C ARG A 136 -6.82 5.44 -13.78
N GLY A 137 -7.12 5.98 -12.59
CA GLY A 137 -7.77 5.26 -11.49
C GLY A 137 -6.85 4.41 -10.61
N LEU A 138 -5.53 4.42 -10.84
CA LEU A 138 -4.54 3.79 -9.96
C LEU A 138 -4.15 4.66 -8.74
N ALA A 139 -4.70 5.87 -8.65
CA ALA A 139 -4.59 6.73 -7.48
C ALA A 139 -5.97 7.08 -6.92
N LYS A 140 -5.98 7.61 -5.69
CA LYS A 140 -7.17 8.21 -5.08
C LYS A 140 -6.85 9.64 -4.64
N PRO A 141 -7.74 10.60 -4.92
CA PRO A 141 -7.61 11.96 -4.41
C PRO A 141 -7.51 11.98 -2.88
N LYS A 142 -6.68 12.87 -2.33
CA LYS A 142 -6.36 12.91 -0.90
C LYS A 142 -6.16 14.34 -0.41
N TRP A 143 -6.92 14.73 0.63
CA TRP A 143 -6.87 16.06 1.26
C TRP A 143 -6.30 16.05 2.68
N VAL A 144 -6.35 14.91 3.36
CA VAL A 144 -5.91 14.74 4.75
C VAL A 144 -4.87 13.64 4.84
N SER A 145 -4.16 13.54 5.96
CA SER A 145 -3.10 12.53 6.15
C SER A 145 -3.63 11.08 6.17
N PHE A 146 -4.91 10.87 6.49
CA PHE A 146 -5.53 9.53 6.51
C PHE A 146 -5.76 8.97 5.10
N ILE A 147 -5.56 7.66 4.96
CA ILE A 147 -5.84 6.91 3.73
C ILE A 147 -7.33 6.56 3.71
N SER A 148 -8.03 6.88 2.62
CA SER A 148 -9.49 6.70 2.51
C SER A 148 -9.96 5.26 2.60
N ALA A 149 -9.09 4.30 2.28
CA ALA A 149 -9.34 2.87 2.42
C ALA A 149 -9.19 2.34 3.87
N PHE A 150 -8.71 3.15 4.82
CA PHE A 150 -8.40 2.71 6.18
C PHE A 150 -9.50 3.08 7.18
N PRO A 151 -9.66 2.30 8.28
CA PRO A 151 -10.72 2.52 9.27
C PRO A 151 -10.73 3.93 9.90
N GLU A 152 -9.56 4.55 10.05
CA GLU A 152 -9.40 5.89 10.62
C GLU A 152 -10.12 6.95 9.82
N TYR A 153 -10.08 6.85 8.48
CA TYR A 153 -10.85 7.75 7.62
C TYR A 153 -12.35 7.56 7.87
N GLY A 154 -12.82 6.32 7.94
CA GLY A 154 -14.23 6.01 8.20
C GLY A 154 -14.73 6.55 9.54
N ARG A 155 -13.90 6.48 10.59
CA ARG A 155 -14.22 7.02 11.94
C ARG A 155 -14.36 8.54 11.98
N LEU A 156 -13.71 9.25 11.06
CA LEU A 156 -13.66 10.72 11.01
C LEU A 156 -14.33 11.27 9.73
N ALA A 157 -15.14 10.45 9.05
CA ALA A 157 -15.64 10.77 7.72
C ALA A 157 -16.49 12.05 7.69
N ASP A 158 -17.28 12.30 8.74
CA ASP A 158 -18.08 13.51 8.90
C ASP A 158 -17.20 14.79 8.88
N VAL A 159 -16.09 14.79 9.61
CA VAL A 159 -15.14 15.90 9.65
C VAL A 159 -14.34 15.99 8.34
N ILE A 160 -13.83 14.86 7.85
CA ILE A 160 -12.98 14.83 6.66
C ILE A 160 -13.75 15.29 5.42
N LYS A 161 -15.02 14.90 5.27
CA LYS A 161 -15.84 15.32 4.12
C LYS A 161 -16.06 16.84 4.08
N LEU A 162 -16.14 17.49 5.23
CA LEU A 162 -16.19 18.96 5.30
C LEU A 162 -14.87 19.59 4.85
N ILE A 163 -13.73 18.99 5.19
CA ILE A 163 -12.40 19.44 4.74
C ILE A 163 -12.26 19.26 3.22
N GLU A 164 -12.62 18.08 2.69
CA GLU A 164 -12.60 17.80 1.26
C GLU A 164 -13.49 18.78 0.47
N ALA A 165 -14.69 19.08 0.97
CA ALA A 165 -15.56 20.08 0.38
C ALA A 165 -14.98 21.49 0.48
N LYS A 166 -14.41 21.86 1.63
CA LYS A 166 -13.80 23.18 1.85
C LYS A 166 -12.63 23.44 0.91
N TYR A 167 -11.85 22.42 0.58
CA TYR A 167 -10.65 22.49 -0.26
C TYR A 167 -10.82 21.76 -1.59
N SER A 168 -12.06 21.68 -2.10
CA SER A 168 -12.31 21.21 -3.46
C SER A 168 -11.57 22.11 -4.46
N TYR A 169 -11.18 21.56 -5.60
CA TYR A 169 -10.45 22.30 -6.63
C TYR A 169 -11.20 23.59 -7.00
N ASN A 170 -10.47 24.71 -6.92
CA ASN A 170 -10.94 26.03 -7.29
C ASN A 170 -9.72 26.89 -7.61
N PHE A 171 -9.27 26.80 -8.87
CA PHE A 171 -8.08 27.49 -9.33
C PHE A 171 -8.14 29.00 -9.11
N GLU A 172 -9.26 29.65 -9.46
CA GLU A 172 -9.38 31.10 -9.33
C GLU A 172 -9.33 31.54 -7.86
N LYS A 173 -9.99 30.84 -6.94
CA LYS A 173 -9.90 31.17 -5.50
C LYS A 173 -8.46 31.08 -4.99
N GLY A 174 -7.75 30.00 -5.30
CA GLY A 174 -6.36 29.84 -4.88
C GLY A 174 -5.45 30.90 -5.49
N LYS A 175 -5.64 31.20 -6.77
CA LYS A 175 -4.92 32.25 -7.50
C LYS A 175 -5.18 33.64 -6.91
N GLU A 176 -6.43 33.99 -6.63
CA GLU A 176 -6.81 35.27 -6.00
C GLU A 176 -6.06 35.46 -4.67
N ILE A 177 -6.08 34.45 -3.79
CA ILE A 177 -5.36 34.50 -2.51
C ILE A 177 -3.86 34.68 -2.75
N ILE A 178 -3.25 33.92 -3.66
CA ILE A 178 -1.82 34.05 -3.93
C ILE A 178 -1.49 35.45 -4.48
N PHE A 179 -2.30 35.98 -5.39
CA PHE A 179 -2.09 37.31 -5.95
C PHE A 179 -2.19 38.40 -4.89
N GLU A 180 -3.22 38.34 -4.04
CA GLU A 180 -3.41 39.24 -2.89
C GLU A 180 -2.18 39.23 -1.98
N GLU A 181 -1.80 38.05 -1.47
CA GLU A 181 -0.69 37.91 -0.53
C GLU A 181 0.66 38.31 -1.15
N MET A 182 0.91 37.96 -2.41
CA MET A 182 2.14 38.35 -3.10
C MET A 182 2.26 39.87 -3.22
N MET A 183 1.17 40.58 -3.55
CA MET A 183 1.17 42.04 -3.59
C MET A 183 1.40 42.65 -2.20
N GLU A 184 0.75 42.13 -1.15
CA GLU A 184 0.95 42.58 0.22
C GLU A 184 2.39 42.36 0.71
N MET A 185 3.04 41.29 0.25
CA MET A 185 4.44 41.00 0.51
C MET A 185 5.40 41.90 -0.30
N GLY A 186 4.90 42.83 -1.13
CA GLY A 186 5.68 43.77 -1.91
C GLY A 186 6.20 43.21 -3.23
N CYS A 187 5.58 42.16 -3.76
CA CYS A 187 5.88 41.65 -5.09
C CYS A 187 5.07 42.39 -6.16
N GLU A 188 5.65 42.47 -7.36
CA GLU A 188 5.01 43.06 -8.54
C GLU A 188 4.79 41.99 -9.61
N TYR A 189 3.61 41.95 -10.21
CA TYR A 189 3.30 41.04 -11.32
C TYR A 189 3.47 41.76 -12.67
N LYS A 190 4.41 41.31 -13.49
CA LYS A 190 4.71 41.87 -14.82
C LYS A 190 4.93 40.75 -15.83
N ASP A 191 4.32 40.85 -17.00
CA ASP A 191 4.49 39.91 -18.12
C ASP A 191 4.38 38.42 -17.73
N GLY A 192 3.41 38.10 -16.87
CA GLY A 192 3.18 36.71 -16.46
C GLY A 192 4.07 36.21 -15.31
N LYS A 193 4.88 37.08 -14.70
CA LYS A 193 5.86 36.71 -13.66
C LYS A 193 5.78 37.62 -12.46
N TRP A 194 6.12 37.07 -11.30
CA TRP A 194 6.28 37.79 -10.04
C TRP A 194 7.72 38.23 -9.83
N TYR A 195 7.90 39.47 -9.42
CA TYR A 195 9.19 40.08 -9.08
C TYR A 195 9.16 40.59 -7.65
N TYR A 196 10.26 40.45 -6.91
CA TYR A 196 10.40 40.99 -5.56
C TYR A 196 11.67 41.84 -5.51
N LYS A 197 11.50 43.15 -5.27
CA LYS A 197 12.60 44.13 -5.20
C LYS A 197 13.48 44.25 -6.46
N GLY A 198 12.91 44.03 -7.64
CA GLY A 198 13.58 44.24 -8.94
C GLY A 198 13.75 42.95 -9.71
#